data_AF-A0A090QMW3-F1
#
_entry.id   AF-A0A090QMW3-F1
#
_cell.length_a   1.000
_cell.length_b   1.000
_cell.length_c   1.000
_cell.angle_alpha   90.00
_cell.angle_beta   90.00
_cell.angle_gamma   90.00
#
_symmetry.space_group_name_H-M   'P 1'
#
loop_
_entity.id
_entity.type
_entity.pdbx_description
1 polymer ?
#
loop_
_entity_poly.entity_id
_entity_poly.type
_entity_poly.pdbx_seq_one_letter_code
_entity_poly.pdbx_strand_id
1 'polypeptide(L)'
;MKPNNSWMWYYDQQNDALMLDLGDDMIFRVAIPTKHLIPCAFTKTVFTVDDATTYQTFIENLNQLDLSAPRKAELALNAVAASRFHKLNAKKLVLPRAE
;
A
#
# COMPACT_ATOMS: atom_id res chain seq x y z
N MET A 1 20.21 16.48 -10.77
CA MET A 1 18.75 16.21 -10.76
C MET A 1 18.46 15.45 -9.46
N LYS A 2 17.55 15.94 -8.61
CA LYS A 2 17.21 15.26 -7.35
C LYS A 2 16.38 14.01 -7.69
N PRO A 3 16.69 12.82 -7.15
CA PRO A 3 15.84 11.66 -7.34
C PRO A 3 14.56 11.92 -6.56
N ASN A 4 13.49 12.30 -7.26
CA ASN A 4 12.18 12.42 -6.63
C ASN A 4 11.55 11.03 -6.56
N ASN A 5 12.18 10.11 -5.83
CA ASN A 5 11.67 8.75 -5.57
C ASN A 5 10.53 8.74 -4.52
N SER A 6 9.80 9.85 -4.39
CA SER A 6 8.70 9.93 -3.45
C SER A 6 7.49 9.26 -4.08
N TRP A 7 7.28 7.98 -3.78
CA TRP A 7 6.09 7.28 -4.24
C TRP A 7 4.84 8.02 -3.78
N MET A 8 3.80 8.09 -4.61
CA MET A 8 2.58 8.85 -4.30
C MET A 8 1.33 8.02 -4.55
N TRP A 9 0.50 7.90 -3.52
CA TRP A 9 -0.85 7.37 -3.64
C TRP A 9 -1.75 8.44 -4.22
N TYR A 10 -2.54 8.07 -5.23
CA TYR A 10 -3.59 8.92 -5.77
C TYR A 10 -4.72 8.03 -6.29
N TYR A 11 -5.92 8.59 -6.29
CA TYR A 11 -7.07 7.89 -6.79
C TYR A 11 -7.34 8.29 -8.25
N ASP A 12 -7.49 7.29 -9.12
CA ASP A 12 -7.85 7.50 -10.51
C ASP A 12 -9.36 7.36 -10.70
N GLN A 13 -10.00 8.48 -11.00
CA GLN A 13 -11.45 8.57 -11.14
C GLN A 13 -11.95 7.97 -12.46
N GLN A 14 -11.08 7.79 -13.47
CA GLN A 14 -11.44 7.14 -14.74
C GLN A 14 -11.58 5.62 -14.58
N ASN A 15 -10.65 5.00 -13.87
CA ASN A 15 -10.59 3.55 -13.67
C ASN A 15 -11.25 3.09 -12.36
N ASP A 16 -11.77 4.04 -11.57
CA ASP A 16 -12.36 3.81 -10.24
C ASP A 16 -11.41 2.97 -9.36
N ALA A 17 -10.13 3.34 -9.34
CA ALA A 17 -9.07 2.54 -8.71
C ALA A 17 -8.03 3.40 -8.01
N LEU A 18 -7.47 2.87 -6.92
CA LEU A 18 -6.33 3.48 -6.26
C LEU A 18 -5.05 3.15 -7.04
N MET A 19 -4.25 4.18 -7.28
CA MET A 19 -3.00 4.12 -8.02
C MET A 19 -1.84 4.53 -7.10
N LEU A 20 -0.68 3.92 -7.32
CA LEU A 20 0.58 4.27 -6.70
C LEU A 20 1.58 4.64 -7.79
N ASP A 21 1.99 5.90 -7.79
CA ASP A 21 3.13 6.36 -8.57
C ASP A 21 4.41 5.89 -7.87
N LEU A 22 5.22 5.08 -8.54
CA LEU A 22 6.49 4.55 -8.03
C LEU A 22 7.70 5.40 -8.48
N GLY A 23 7.48 6.46 -9.24
CA GLY A 23 8.52 7.19 -9.95
C GLY A 23 8.92 6.54 -11.28
N ASP A 24 9.75 7.23 -12.07
CA ASP A 24 10.29 6.76 -13.37
C ASP A 24 9.20 6.25 -14.35
N ASP A 25 8.07 6.99 -14.46
CA ASP A 25 6.91 6.62 -15.28
C ASP A 25 6.26 5.26 -14.90
N MET A 26 6.64 4.69 -13.76
CA MET A 26 6.12 3.42 -13.28
C MET A 26 4.94 3.67 -12.35
N ILE A 27 3.77 3.16 -12.74
CA ILE A 27 2.53 3.33 -11.98
C ILE A 27 1.94 1.96 -11.68
N PHE A 28 1.63 1.72 -10.41
CA PHE A 28 1.00 0.50 -9.95
C PHE A 28 -0.49 0.72 -9.66
N ARG A 29 -1.34 -0.16 -10.20
CA ARG A 29 -2.77 -0.17 -9.93
C ARG A 29 -3.09 -1.15 -8.81
N VAL A 30 -3.67 -0.64 -7.73
CA VAL A 30 -4.11 -1.47 -6.61
C VAL A 30 -5.34 -2.28 -7.01
N ALA A 31 -5.30 -3.59 -6.76
CA ALA A 31 -6.38 -4.54 -6.96
C ALA A 31 -7.39 -4.57 -5.80
N ILE A 32 -7.71 -3.39 -5.24
CA ILE A 32 -8.72 -3.22 -4.20
C ILE A 32 -9.85 -2.37 -4.77
N PRO A 33 -11.11 -2.85 -4.73
CA PRO A 33 -12.21 -2.06 -5.24
C PRO A 33 -12.53 -0.91 -4.28
N THR A 34 -12.86 0.24 -4.86
CA THR A 34 -13.24 1.50 -4.20
C THR A 34 -14.26 1.37 -3.08
N LYS A 35 -15.21 0.44 -3.24
CA LYS A 35 -16.21 0.11 -2.21
C LYS A 35 -15.63 -0.27 -0.85
N HIS A 36 -14.37 -0.72 -0.80
CA HIS A 36 -13.66 -1.09 0.43
C HIS A 36 -12.65 -0.03 0.88
N LEU A 37 -12.48 1.05 0.12
CA LEU A 37 -11.58 2.13 0.45
C LEU A 37 -12.27 3.14 1.38
N ILE A 38 -11.53 3.61 2.38
CA ILE A 38 -11.94 4.74 3.22
C ILE A 38 -11.85 6.06 2.42
N PRO A 39 -12.59 7.12 2.82
CA PRO A 39 -12.56 8.40 2.13
C PRO A 39 -11.16 9.04 2.02
N CYS A 40 -10.22 8.70 2.91
CA CYS A 40 -8.83 9.15 2.82
C CYS A 40 -8.10 8.62 1.57
N ALA A 41 -8.55 7.53 0.94
CA ALA A 41 -7.96 7.01 -0.28
C ALA A 41 -8.16 7.92 -1.50
N PHE A 42 -9.21 8.74 -1.49
CA PHE A 42 -9.49 9.71 -2.55
C PHE A 42 -8.59 10.95 -2.47
N THR A 43 -7.77 11.08 -1.43
CA THR A 43 -6.83 12.19 -1.26
C THR A 43 -5.43 11.76 -1.66
N LYS A 44 -4.78 12.56 -2.51
CA LYS A 44 -3.39 12.33 -2.89
C LYS A 44 -2.49 12.42 -1.65
N THR A 45 -1.75 11.37 -1.36
CA THR A 45 -0.84 11.31 -0.21
C THR A 45 0.49 10.73 -0.64
N VAL A 46 1.57 11.17 0.01
CA VAL A 46 2.88 10.54 -0.15
C VAL A 46 2.87 9.15 0.47
N PHE A 47 3.65 8.26 -0.12
CA PHE A 47 4.00 6.98 0.48
C PHE A 47 4.95 7.25 1.64
N THR A 48 4.47 6.97 2.84
CA THR A 48 5.16 7.29 4.08
C THR A 48 6.19 6.22 4.42
N VAL A 49 7.10 6.53 5.36
CA VAL A 49 8.08 5.56 5.86
C VAL A 49 7.39 4.33 6.46
N ASP A 50 6.24 4.51 7.10
CA ASP A 50 5.42 3.41 7.65
C ASP A 50 4.89 2.46 6.56
N ASP A 51 4.46 3.02 5.42
CA ASP A 51 4.06 2.22 4.26
C ASP A 51 5.24 1.41 3.71
N ALA A 52 6.44 1.99 3.70
CA ALA A 52 7.67 1.32 3.27
C ALA A 52 8.06 0.17 4.20
N THR A 53 7.94 0.38 5.51
CA THR A 53 8.16 -0.68 6.51
C THR A 53 7.18 -1.82 6.30
N THR A 54 5.88 -1.50 6.14
CA THR A 54 4.84 -2.50 5.88
C THR A 54 5.10 -3.27 4.59
N TYR A 55 5.44 -2.58 3.50
CA TYR A 55 5.80 -3.19 2.22
C TYR A 55 6.96 -4.17 2.38
N GLN A 56 8.04 -3.75 3.03
CA GLN A 56 9.22 -4.57 3.24
C GLN A 56 8.88 -5.84 4.03
N THR A 57 8.11 -5.70 5.12
CA THR A 57 7.64 -6.84 5.91
C THR A 57 6.82 -7.82 5.05
N PHE A 58 5.90 -7.33 4.21
CA PHE A 58 5.13 -8.22 3.33
C PHE A 58 6.03 -8.92 2.31
N ILE A 59 6.99 -8.22 1.70
CA ILE A 59 7.94 -8.83 0.76
C ILE A 59 8.78 -9.92 1.42
N GLU A 60 9.28 -9.69 2.64
CA GLU A 60 10.07 -10.68 3.38
C GLU A 60 9.25 -11.93 3.69
N ASN A 61 7.98 -11.77 4.08
CA ASN A 61 7.05 -12.88 4.29
C ASN A 61 6.76 -13.62 2.97
N LEU A 62 6.49 -12.88 1.90
CA LEU A 62 6.22 -13.44 0.57
C LEU A 62 7.46 -14.10 -0.03
N ASN A 63 8.66 -13.75 0.41
CA ASN A 63 9.90 -14.38 -0.05
C ASN A 63 10.00 -15.86 0.31
N GLN A 64 9.28 -16.30 1.34
CA GLN A 64 9.15 -17.72 1.69
C GLN A 64 8.25 -18.48 0.70
N LEU A 65 7.49 -17.79 -0.16
CA LEU A 65 6.65 -18.40 -1.17
C LEU A 65 7.37 -18.48 -2.52
N ASP A 66 7.10 -19.55 -3.25
CA ASP A 66 7.53 -19.79 -4.63
C ASP A 66 6.69 -18.95 -5.63
N LEU A 67 6.78 -17.63 -5.50
CA LEU A 67 6.13 -16.65 -6.38
C LEU A 67 7.18 -15.87 -7.18
N SER A 68 6.81 -15.44 -8.38
CA SER A 68 7.64 -14.55 -9.19
C SER A 68 7.84 -13.19 -8.50
N ALA A 69 9.01 -12.60 -8.65
CA ALA A 69 9.35 -11.27 -8.13
C ALA A 69 8.28 -10.19 -8.38
N PRO A 70 7.75 -10.01 -9.62
CA PRO A 70 6.68 -9.02 -9.85
C PRO A 70 5.43 -9.34 -9.02
N ARG A 71 5.01 -10.60 -9.00
CA ARG A 71 3.81 -11.03 -8.28
C ARG A 71 3.91 -10.80 -6.76
N LYS A 72 5.10 -10.99 -6.19
CA LYS A 72 5.39 -10.65 -4.77
C LYS A 72 5.23 -9.15 -4.53
N ALA A 73 5.80 -8.32 -5.40
CA ALA A 73 5.64 -6.86 -5.32
C ALA A 73 4.18 -6.43 -5.42
N GLU A 74 3.41 -7.00 -6.37
CA GLU A 74 1.98 -6.72 -6.51
C GLU A 74 1.21 -7.07 -5.24
N LEU A 75 1.46 -8.24 -4.65
CA LEU A 75 0.82 -8.69 -3.41
C LEU A 75 1.17 -7.78 -2.23
N ALA A 76 2.44 -7.43 -2.06
CA ALA A 76 2.88 -6.55 -0.99
C ALA A 76 2.32 -5.13 -1.12
N LEU A 77 2.34 -4.54 -2.32
CA LEU A 77 1.74 -3.22 -2.57
C LEU A 77 0.23 -3.21 -2.31
N ASN A 78 -0.47 -4.26 -2.77
CA ASN A 78 -1.89 -4.42 -2.46
C ASN A 78 -2.13 -4.57 -0.95
N ALA A 79 -1.29 -5.31 -0.24
CA ALA A 79 -1.42 -5.48 1.19
C ALA A 79 -1.17 -4.16 1.96
N VAL A 80 -0.23 -3.34 1.52
CA VAL A 80 0.02 -1.99 2.09
C VAL A 80 -1.18 -1.08 1.86
N ALA A 81 -1.68 -1.05 0.62
CA ALA A 81 -2.88 -0.28 0.30
C ALA A 81 -4.10 -0.75 1.11
N ALA A 82 -4.25 -2.06 1.31
CA ALA A 82 -5.27 -2.61 2.19
C ALA A 82 -5.02 -2.17 3.64
N SER A 83 -3.81 -2.33 4.18
CA SER A 83 -3.52 -1.94 5.56
C SER A 83 -3.85 -0.46 5.84
N ARG A 84 -3.52 0.42 4.89
CA ARG A 84 -3.71 1.87 5.01
C ARG A 84 -5.14 2.34 4.73
N PHE A 85 -5.75 1.84 3.65
CA PHE A 85 -7.02 2.35 3.13
C PHE A 85 -8.20 1.41 3.35
N HIS A 86 -7.96 0.17 3.78
CA HIS A 86 -9.02 -0.67 4.30
C HIS A 86 -9.43 -0.12 5.66
N LYS A 87 -10.74 -0.10 5.90
CA LYS A 87 -11.29 0.29 7.19
C LYS A 87 -10.86 -0.73 8.24
N LEU A 88 -9.69 -0.51 8.85
CA LEU A 88 -9.35 -1.11 10.13
C LEU A 88 -10.39 -0.58 11.11
N ASN A 89 -11.43 -1.37 11.34
CA ASN A 89 -12.18 -1.32 12.59
C ASN A 89 -11.20 -1.75 13.67
N ALA A 90 -10.23 -0.89 14.01
CA ALA A 90 -9.27 -1.08 15.09
C ALA A 90 -10.03 -0.98 16.43
N LYS A 91 -10.94 -1.92 16.67
CA LYS A 91 -11.21 -2.35 18.04
C LYS A 91 -10.07 -3.31 18.39
N LYS A 92 -9.14 -2.79 19.19
CA LYS A 92 -8.16 -3.51 20.01
C LYS A 92 -7.20 -4.45 19.28
N LEU A 93 -6.01 -3.93 18.99
CA LEU A 93 -4.81 -4.61 19.48
C LEU A 93 -4.17 -3.72 20.56
N VAL A 94 -4.88 -3.56 21.67
CA VAL A 94 -4.24 -3.10 22.91
C VAL A 94 -3.39 -4.28 23.35
N LEU A 95 -2.10 -4.25 22.99
CA LEU A 95 -1.12 -5.12 23.59
C LEU A 95 -1.16 -4.84 25.11
N PRO A 96 -1.37 -5.85 25.96
CA PRO A 96 -1.30 -5.64 27.40
C PRO A 96 0.12 -5.15 27.70
N ARG A 97 0.20 -3.94 28.24
CA ARG A 97 1.43 -3.39 28.80
C ARG A 97 1.84 -4.33 29.95
N ALA A 98 2.95 -5.03 29.78
CA ALA A 98 3.56 -5.80 30.86
C ALA A 98 3.96 -4.80 31.96
N GLU A 99 3.44 -5.04 33.15
CA GLU A 99 3.75 -4.32 34.39
C GLU A 99 4.99 -4.93 35.04
#